data_AF-A0A937DV17-F1
#
_entry.id   AF-A0A937DV17-F1
#
_cell.length_a   1.000
_cell.length_b   1.000
_cell.length_c   1.000
_cell.angle_alpha   90.00
_cell.angle_beta   90.00
_cell.angle_gamma   90.00
#
_symmetry.space_group_name_H-M   'P 1'
#
loop_
_entity.id
_entity.type
_entity.pdbx_description
1 polymer ?
#
loop_
_entity_poly.entity_id
_entity_poly.type
_entity_poly.pdbx_seq_one_letter_code
_entity_poly.pdbx_strand_id
1 'polypeptide(L)'
;MAVWYALADSLLSRLDAEIAHGLAIRALKSGLIPGDRRVDPPSLGVKVWGRSLPNPIGLAAGFDKNAEVADATRALGFGLVEIVSVTPRPQTGNPRPRLFRLPPDPGV
;
A
#
# COMPACT_ATOMS: atom_id res chain seq x y z
N MET A 1 -6.43 -8.20 -15.17
CA MET A 1 -5.59 -7.97 -13.97
C MET A 1 -4.11 -8.11 -14.29
N ALA A 2 -3.62 -9.27 -14.76
CA ALA A 2 -2.18 -9.52 -14.98
C ALA A 2 -1.44 -8.52 -15.90
N VAL A 3 -2.05 -8.07 -17.01
CA VAL A 3 -1.41 -7.12 -17.95
C VAL A 3 -1.17 -5.75 -17.32
N TRP A 4 -2.14 -5.23 -16.56
CA TRP A 4 -2.00 -3.95 -15.86
C TRP A 4 -0.91 -4.00 -14.80
N TYR A 5 -0.79 -5.12 -14.08
CA TYR A 5 0.28 -5.31 -13.10
C TYR A 5 1.65 -5.38 -13.77
N ALA A 6 1.80 -6.12 -14.88
CA ALA A 6 3.07 -6.20 -15.60
C ALA A 6 3.50 -4.84 -16.19
N LEU A 7 2.55 -4.05 -16.69
CA LEU A 7 2.81 -2.70 -17.17
C LEU A 7 3.19 -1.76 -16.02
N ALA A 8 2.43 -1.78 -14.92
CA ALA A 8 2.74 -0.98 -13.74
C ALA A 8 4.12 -1.34 -13.17
N ASP A 9 4.43 -2.63 -13.06
CA ASP A 9 5.72 -3.12 -12.60
C ASP A 9 6.85 -2.67 -13.54
N SER A 10 6.74 -2.91 -14.85
CA SER A 10 7.76 -2.50 -15.82
C SER A 10 8.00 -0.99 -15.86
N LEU A 11 6.99 -0.16 -15.56
CA LEU A 11 7.14 1.29 -15.53
C LEU A 11 7.69 1.78 -14.18
N LEU A 12 7.10 1.32 -13.07
CA LEU A 12 7.45 1.78 -11.72
C LEU A 12 8.79 1.23 -11.23
N SER A 13 9.20 0.04 -11.67
CA SER A 13 10.50 -0.56 -11.32
C SER A 13 11.68 0.22 -11.89
N ARG A 14 11.48 0.97 -12.99
CA ARG A 14 12.50 1.79 -13.65
C ARG A 14 12.64 3.20 -13.06
N LEU A 15 11.76 3.58 -12.14
CA LEU A 15 11.80 4.87 -11.45
C LEU A 15 12.50 4.71 -10.10
N ASP A 16 13.04 5.82 -9.58
CA ASP A 16 13.44 5.92 -8.17
C ASP A 16 12.30 5.43 -7.26
N ALA A 17 12.66 4.65 -6.24
CA ALA A 17 11.67 3.94 -5.43
C ALA A 17 10.75 4.91 -4.67
N GLU A 18 11.28 6.04 -4.20
CA GLU A 18 10.49 7.05 -3.49
C GLU A 18 9.61 7.86 -4.47
N ILE A 19 10.07 8.10 -5.70
CA ILE A 19 9.23 8.68 -6.78
C ILE A 19 8.08 7.74 -7.13
N ALA A 20 8.37 6.46 -7.39
CA ALA A 20 7.36 5.46 -7.72
C ALA A 20 6.32 5.31 -6.60
N HIS A 21 6.76 5.31 -5.34
CA HIS A 21 5.86 5.31 -4.19
C HIS A 21 4.96 6.56 -4.17
N GLY A 22 5.53 7.76 -4.38
CA GLY A 22 4.76 9.00 -4.47
C GLY A 22 3.73 9.00 -5.61
N LEU A 23 4.05 8.39 -6.75
CA LEU A 23 3.10 8.19 -7.86
C LEU A 23 1.96 7.25 -7.47
N ALA A 24 2.25 6.16 -6.77
CA ALA A 24 1.22 5.23 -6.28
C ALA A 24 0.24 5.93 -5.31
N ILE A 25 0.76 6.73 -4.37
CA ILE A 25 -0.08 7.54 -3.47
C ILE A 25 -0.95 8.52 -4.28
N ARG A 26 -0.38 9.27 -5.23
CA ARG A 26 -1.15 10.20 -6.09
C ARG A 26 -2.23 9.49 -6.90
N ALA A 27 -1.93 8.33 -7.45
CA ALA A 27 -2.89 7.54 -8.20
C ALA A 27 -4.06 7.09 -7.32
N LEU A 28 -3.79 6.61 -6.10
CA LEU A 28 -4.84 6.27 -5.13
C LEU A 28 -5.67 7.49 -4.72
N LYS A 29 -5.03 8.64 -4.46
CA LYS A 29 -5.72 9.91 -4.14
C LYS A 29 -6.65 10.38 -5.26
N SER A 30 -6.36 10.03 -6.52
CA SER A 30 -7.19 10.45 -7.66
C SER A 30 -8.58 9.77 -7.68
N GLY A 31 -8.76 8.67 -6.95
CA GLY A 31 -9.99 7.87 -7.00
C GLY A 31 -10.20 7.09 -8.31
N LEU A 32 -9.24 7.16 -9.25
CA LEU A 32 -9.32 6.48 -10.54
C LEU A 32 -8.87 5.01 -10.48
N ILE A 33 -8.18 4.62 -9.40
CA ILE A 33 -7.78 3.22 -9.19
C ILE A 33 -9.01 2.41 -8.77
N PRO A 34 -9.43 1.40 -9.56
CA PRO A 34 -10.59 0.60 -9.21
C PRO A 34 -10.32 -0.22 -7.95
N GLY A 35 -11.25 -0.18 -7.00
CA GLY A 35 -11.23 -1.05 -5.83
C GLY A 35 -11.58 -2.50 -6.15
N ASP A 36 -11.28 -3.40 -5.23
CA ASP A 36 -11.74 -4.79 -5.29
C ASP A 36 -13.24 -4.84 -4.96
N ARG A 37 -14.03 -5.39 -5.89
CA ARG A 37 -15.48 -5.55 -5.75
C ARG A 37 -15.88 -6.95 -5.33
N ARG A 38 -14.92 -7.86 -5.17
CA ARG A 38 -15.17 -9.23 -4.74
C ARG A 38 -15.52 -9.23 -3.26
N VAL A 39 -16.44 -10.11 -2.90
CA VAL A 39 -16.76 -10.38 -1.50
C VAL A 39 -15.84 -11.49 -1.02
N ASP A 40 -15.15 -11.27 0.08
CA ASP A 40 -14.31 -12.31 0.69
C ASP A 40 -15.17 -13.50 1.13
N PRO A 41 -14.75 -14.75 0.84
CA PRO A 41 -15.41 -15.92 1.37
C PRO A 41 -15.46 -15.87 2.90
N PRO A 42 -16.59 -16.23 3.54
CA PRO A 42 -16.70 -16.23 5.00
C PRO A 42 -15.62 -17.05 5.72
N SER A 43 -15.04 -18.05 5.04
CA SER A 43 -13.94 -18.87 5.55
C SER A 43 -12.61 -18.11 5.74
N LEU A 44 -12.43 -16.93 5.13
CA LEU A 44 -11.27 -16.07 5.36
C LEU A 44 -11.45 -15.16 6.57
N GLY A 45 -12.65 -15.03 7.11
CA GLY A 45 -12.95 -14.15 8.24
C GLY A 45 -12.17 -14.56 9.49
N VAL A 46 -11.52 -13.58 10.14
CA VAL A 46 -10.73 -13.81 11.36
C VAL A 46 -11.10 -12.83 12.47
N LYS A 47 -10.90 -13.23 13.73
CA LYS A 47 -11.02 -12.33 14.89
C LYS A 47 -9.66 -12.00 15.46
N VAL A 48 -9.35 -10.71 15.56
CA VAL A 48 -8.10 -10.19 16.11
C VAL A 48 -8.43 -9.04 17.05
N TRP A 49 -7.91 -9.06 18.28
CA TRP A 49 -8.16 -8.02 19.31
C TRP A 49 -9.66 -7.70 19.54
N GLY A 50 -10.52 -8.72 19.47
CA GLY A 50 -11.97 -8.56 19.61
C GLY A 50 -12.66 -7.89 18.40
N ARG A 51 -11.94 -7.61 17.31
CA ARG A 51 -12.46 -7.09 16.04
C ARG A 51 -12.58 -8.23 15.04
N SER A 52 -13.59 -8.18 14.18
CA SER A 52 -13.73 -9.08 13.04
C SER A 52 -13.11 -8.44 11.79
N LEU A 53 -12.23 -9.16 11.11
CA LEU A 53 -11.67 -8.79 9.81
C LEU A 53 -12.28 -9.69 8.73
N PRO A 54 -12.57 -9.17 7.52
CA PRO A 54 -13.17 -9.95 6.43
C PRO A 54 -12.21 -10.98 5.84
N ASN A 55 -10.90 -10.68 5.89
CA ASN A 55 -9.80 -11.55 5.48
C ASN A 55 -8.56 -11.25 6.34
N PRO A 56 -7.53 -12.13 6.37
CA PRO A 56 -6.37 -11.96 7.22
C PRO A 56 -5.25 -11.11 6.58
N ILE A 57 -5.46 -10.55 5.38
CA ILE A 57 -4.42 -9.84 4.63
C ILE A 57 -4.44 -8.36 5.02
N GLY A 58 -3.30 -7.86 5.50
CA GLY A 58 -3.11 -6.47 5.89
C GLY A 58 -2.12 -5.73 5.01
N LEU A 59 -2.32 -4.41 4.85
CA LEU A 59 -1.30 -3.50 4.34
C LEU A 59 -0.49 -2.96 5.52
N ALA A 60 0.82 -3.25 5.51
CA ALA A 60 1.72 -2.90 6.59
C ALA A 60 1.99 -1.39 6.71
N ALA A 61 2.44 -1.00 7.90
CA ALA A 61 3.03 0.29 8.20
C ALA A 61 4.03 0.77 7.14
N GLY A 62 4.16 2.10 7.02
CA GLY A 62 5.17 2.74 6.19
C GLY A 62 4.76 2.96 4.74
N PHE A 63 3.64 2.39 4.29
CA PHE A 63 3.05 2.71 2.99
C PHE A 63 2.35 4.08 3.03
N ASP A 64 1.30 4.24 3.83
CA ASP A 64 0.58 5.51 3.95
C ASP A 64 0.94 6.23 5.25
N LYS A 65 2.13 6.83 5.28
CA LYS A 65 2.70 7.46 6.48
C LYS A 65 1.88 8.65 7.00
N ASN A 66 1.08 9.28 6.13
CA ASN A 66 0.38 10.52 6.40
C ASN A 66 -1.16 10.37 6.33
N ALA A 67 -1.68 9.13 6.29
CA ALA A 67 -3.11 8.85 6.19
C ALA A 67 -3.79 9.46 4.95
N GLU A 68 -3.08 9.58 3.82
CA GLU A 68 -3.58 10.24 2.62
C GLU A 68 -4.54 9.36 1.79
N VAL A 69 -4.45 8.04 1.95
CA VAL A 69 -5.09 7.05 1.07
C VAL A 69 -5.62 5.83 1.84
N ALA A 70 -5.92 5.97 3.13
CA ALA A 70 -6.40 4.89 3.99
C ALA A 70 -7.65 4.17 3.42
N ASP A 71 -8.66 4.92 3.00
CA ASP A 71 -9.88 4.34 2.45
C ASP A 71 -9.65 3.74 1.06
N ALA A 72 -8.84 4.41 0.23
CA ALA A 72 -8.51 3.93 -1.10
C ALA A 72 -7.71 2.63 -1.05
N THR A 73 -6.76 2.50 -0.11
CA THR A 73 -6.00 1.26 0.12
C THR A 73 -6.89 0.17 0.69
N ARG A 74 -7.74 0.45 1.67
CA ARG A 74 -8.74 -0.52 2.17
C ARG A 74 -9.65 -1.02 1.05
N ALA A 75 -10.08 -0.13 0.14
CA ALA A 75 -10.90 -0.47 -1.01
C ALA A 75 -10.20 -1.40 -2.02
N LEU A 76 -8.87 -1.60 -1.94
CA LEU A 76 -8.15 -2.59 -2.74
C LEU A 76 -8.35 -4.04 -2.25
N GLY A 77 -9.06 -4.24 -1.13
CA GLY A 77 -9.40 -5.57 -0.60
C GLY A 77 -8.62 -5.99 0.65
N PHE A 78 -7.80 -5.11 1.24
CA PHE A 78 -7.12 -5.41 2.50
C PHE A 78 -8.12 -5.49 3.66
N GLY A 79 -8.05 -6.56 4.45
CA GLY A 79 -8.83 -6.72 5.67
C GLY A 79 -8.44 -5.70 6.75
N LEU A 80 -7.17 -5.26 6.74
CA LEU A 80 -6.60 -4.27 7.65
C LEU A 80 -5.60 -3.35 6.91
N VAL A 81 -5.57 -2.07 7.27
CA VAL A 81 -4.56 -1.12 6.78
C VAL A 81 -3.94 -0.44 8.00
N GLU A 82 -2.62 -0.48 8.10
CA GLU A 82 -1.88 0.13 9.21
C GLU A 82 -1.31 1.49 8.81
N ILE A 83 -1.86 2.56 9.39
CA ILE A 83 -1.41 3.93 9.18
C ILE A 83 -0.42 4.30 10.27
N VAL A 84 0.87 4.14 9.97
CA VAL A 84 1.99 4.43 10.89
C VAL A 84 3.28 4.40 10.04
N SER A 85 4.44 4.93 10.44
CA SER A 85 4.79 5.57 11.70
C SER A 85 4.55 7.08 11.69
N VAL A 86 3.76 7.55 12.66
CA VAL A 86 3.54 8.98 12.90
C VAL A 86 4.37 9.42 14.09
N THR A 87 5.00 10.59 13.98
CA THR A 87 5.76 11.22 15.06
C THR A 87 4.99 12.41 15.62
N PRO A 88 5.13 12.76 16.93
CA PRO A 88 4.39 13.89 17.51
C PRO A 88 4.66 15.24 16.86
N ARG A 89 5.80 15.40 16.19
CA ARG A 89 6.18 16.58 15.43
C ARG A 89 6.48 16.19 13.98
N PRO A 90 6.26 17.09 13.00
CA PRO A 90 6.65 16.85 11.61
C PRO A 90 8.15 16.58 11.49
N GLN A 91 8.50 15.61 10.65
CA GLN A 91 9.89 15.25 10.35
C GLN A 91 10.09 15.11 8.84
N THR A 92 11.16 15.69 8.31
CA THR A 92 11.55 15.56 6.90
C THR A 92 12.18 14.18 6.59
N GLY A 93 12.65 13.49 7.64
CA GLY A 93 13.38 12.22 7.57
C GLY A 93 14.81 12.38 7.05
N ASN A 94 15.49 11.26 6.80
CA ASN A 94 16.89 11.24 6.34
C ASN A 94 17.07 11.87 4.93
N PRO A 95 18.27 12.35 4.58
CA PRO A 95 18.58 12.80 3.22
C PRO A 95 18.29 11.71 2.16
N ARG A 96 17.93 12.13 0.94
CA ARG A 96 17.67 11.22 -0.20
C ARG A 96 18.94 10.99 -1.04
N PRO A 97 19.05 9.86 -1.76
CA PRO A 97 18.12 8.72 -1.81
C PRO A 97 18.20 7.82 -0.57
N ARG A 98 17.05 7.29 -0.12
CA ARG A 98 16.91 6.55 1.15
C ARG A 98 15.98 5.34 1.08
N LEU A 99 15.52 5.01 -0.12
CA LEU A 99 14.71 3.84 -0.40
C LEU A 99 15.27 3.23 -1.68
N PHE A 100 15.64 1.96 -1.60
CA PHE A 100 16.21 1.23 -2.71
C PHE A 100 15.36 0.00 -2.96
N ARG A 101 15.55 -0.66 -4.09
CA ARG A 101 14.97 -1.97 -4.38
C ARG A 101 16.11 -2.88 -4.79
N LEU A 102 15.96 -4.18 -4.63
CA LEU A 102 16.99 -5.16 -4.97
C LEU A 102 16.50 -6.05 -6.11
N PRO A 103 16.34 -5.59 -7.37
CA PRO A 103 15.55 -6.28 -8.41
C PRO A 103 15.82 -7.78 -8.65
N PRO A 104 17.04 -8.32 -8.51
CA PRO A 104 17.28 -9.77 -8.60
C PRO A 104 16.56 -10.57 -7.51
N ASP A 105 16.25 -9.92 -6.39
CA ASP A 105 15.50 -10.42 -5.25
C ASP A 105 14.19 -9.62 -5.09
N PRO A 106 13.09 -10.19 -4.58
CA PRO A 106 11.88 -9.42 -4.25
C PRO A 106 12.05 -8.56 -2.99
N GLY A 107 13.18 -7.84 -2.86
CA GLY A 107 13.59 -7.06 -1.70
C GLY A 107 13.51 -5.54 -1.91
N VAL A 108 13.37 -4.83 -0.78
CA VAL A 108 13.38 -3.36 -0.64
C VAL A 108 14.46 -2.97 0.36
#